data_AF-A0A7V5NXW3-F1
#
_entry.id   AF-A0A7V5NXW3-F1
#
_cell.length_a   1.000
_cell.length_b   1.000
_cell.length_c   1.000
_cell.angle_alpha   90.00
_cell.angle_beta   90.00
_cell.angle_gamma   90.00
#
_symmetry.space_group_name_H-M   'P 1'
#
loop_
_entity.id
_entity.type
_entity.pdbx_description
1 polymer ?
#
loop_
_entity_poly.entity_id
_entity_poly.type
_entity_poly.pdbx_seq_one_letter_code
_entity_poly.pdbx_strand_id
1 'polypeptide(L)'
;MKLEKAIWWILVSLFAVGSILFFFHLWLLSAWAIAHPEYAAFIIGLLGFWLFANRLIFGYAGLTTFASSLLKGQEPDKKDLLLRARQKITKLEEWTVASLLALWQAVLEPYKYAYYFAFFLVFVCTMLFELGFWGDEIASWVAKGLMFGAAIPTLLVFGLDLLASHYVSEALSRESL
;
A
#
# COMPACT_ATOMS: atom_id res chain seq x y z
N MET A 1 53.98 9.76 -7.80
CA MET A 1 53.16 10.07 -8.99
C MET A 1 52.81 8.90 -9.93
N LYS A 2 53.18 7.63 -9.66
CA LYS A 2 52.80 6.47 -10.49
C LYS A 2 51.69 5.60 -9.89
N LEU A 3 51.68 5.41 -8.57
CA LEU A 3 50.72 4.55 -7.89
C LEU A 3 49.30 5.13 -7.85
N GLU A 4 49.14 6.42 -7.54
CA GLU A 4 47.83 7.09 -7.54
C GLU A 4 47.17 7.08 -8.92
N LYS A 5 47.95 7.31 -9.99
CA LYS A 5 47.44 7.20 -11.37
C LYS A 5 46.98 5.78 -11.68
N ALA A 6 47.73 4.76 -11.26
CA ALA A 6 47.36 3.36 -11.48
C ALA A 6 46.07 2.98 -10.71
N ILE A 7 45.96 3.38 -9.43
CA ILE A 7 44.77 3.16 -8.61
C ILE A 7 43.56 3.89 -9.21
N TRP A 8 43.74 5.13 -9.68
CA TRP A 8 42.69 5.89 -10.32
C TRP A 8 42.18 5.21 -11.60
N TRP A 9 43.06 4.72 -12.46
CA TRP A 9 42.66 3.97 -13.66
C TRP A 9 41.97 2.65 -13.34
N ILE A 10 42.37 1.95 -12.27
CA ILE A 10 41.70 0.73 -11.81
C ILE A 10 40.27 1.06 -11.34
N LEU A 11 40.10 2.11 -10.52
CA LEU A 11 38.78 2.55 -10.04
C LEU A 11 37.87 3.00 -11.18
N VAL A 12 38.40 3.77 -12.13
CA VAL A 12 37.65 4.20 -13.33
C VAL A 12 37.24 2.99 -14.18
N SER A 13 38.13 2.00 -14.34
CA SER A 13 37.83 0.79 -15.10
C SER A 13 36.77 -0.06 -14.40
N LEU A 14 36.86 -0.23 -13.08
CA LEU A 14 35.85 -0.91 -12.27
C LEU A 14 34.50 -0.22 -12.36
N PHE A 15 34.49 1.12 -12.28
CA PHE A 15 33.26 1.90 -12.40
C PHE A 15 32.64 1.80 -13.80
N ALA A 16 33.46 1.83 -14.86
CA ALA A 16 33.01 1.67 -16.23
C ALA A 16 32.41 0.27 -16.47
N VAL A 17 33.11 -0.79 -16.03
CA VAL A 17 32.61 -2.17 -16.12
C VAL A 17 31.33 -2.34 -15.30
N GLY A 18 31.29 -1.82 -14.07
CA GLY A 18 30.09 -1.85 -13.23
C GLY A 18 28.90 -1.14 -13.87
N SER A 19 29.14 0.01 -14.50
CA SER A 19 28.10 0.76 -15.23
C SER A 19 27.60 -0.04 -16.44
N ILE A 20 28.49 -0.64 -17.23
CA ILE A 20 28.11 -1.47 -18.39
C ILE A 20 27.27 -2.67 -17.94
N LEU A 21 27.69 -3.37 -16.88
CA LEU A 21 26.92 -4.50 -16.33
C LEU A 21 25.55 -4.06 -15.82
N PHE A 22 25.46 -2.88 -15.19
CA PHE A 22 24.19 -2.31 -14.74
C PHE A 22 23.25 -1.98 -15.92
N PHE A 23 23.75 -1.33 -16.97
CA PHE A 23 22.96 -1.05 -18.18
C PHE A 23 22.55 -2.33 -18.91
N PHE A 24 23.44 -3.33 -18.99
CA PHE A 24 23.12 -4.62 -19.58
C PHE A 24 22.03 -5.36 -18.78
N HIS A 25 22.06 -5.25 -17.45
CA HIS A 25 21.03 -5.80 -16.58
C HIS A 25 19.68 -5.09 -16.77
N LEU A 26 19.66 -3.76 -16.86
CA LEU A 26 18.46 -3.00 -17.20
C LEU A 26 17.90 -3.38 -18.58
N TRP A 27 18.77 -3.59 -19.55
CA TRP A 27 18.38 -4.02 -20.89
C TRP A 27 17.77 -5.44 -20.87
N LEU A 28 18.39 -6.39 -20.16
CA LEU A 28 17.84 -7.74 -19.95
C LEU A 28 16.47 -7.71 -19.26
N LEU A 29 16.31 -6.87 -18.23
CA LEU A 29 15.03 -6.66 -17.56
C LEU A 29 13.97 -6.10 -18.51
N SER A 30 14.34 -5.14 -19.37
CA SER A 30 13.43 -4.59 -20.38
C SER A 30 13.06 -5.62 -21.46
N ALA A 31 14.01 -6.44 -21.91
CA ALA A 31 13.77 -7.49 -22.89
C ALA A 31 12.88 -8.60 -22.32
N TRP A 32 13.07 -8.96 -21.05
CA TRP A 32 12.21 -9.90 -20.33
C TRP A 32 10.79 -9.35 -20.14
N ALA A 33 10.65 -8.06 -19.80
CA ALA A 33 9.35 -7.42 -19.67
C ALA A 33 8.58 -7.33 -21.01
N ILE A 34 9.28 -7.19 -22.13
CA ILE A 34 8.67 -7.25 -23.48
C ILE A 34 8.25 -8.67 -23.81
N ALA A 35 9.05 -9.67 -23.44
CA ALA A 35 8.74 -11.08 -23.67
C ALA A 35 7.56 -11.58 -22.79
N HIS A 36 7.38 -10.98 -21.61
CA HIS A 36 6.31 -11.33 -20.67
C HIS A 36 5.63 -10.08 -20.07
N PRO A 37 4.82 -9.38 -20.88
CA PRO A 37 4.21 -8.13 -20.47
C PRO A 37 3.22 -8.30 -19.31
N GLU A 38 2.60 -9.48 -19.16
CA GLU A 38 1.69 -9.76 -18.04
C GLU A 38 2.40 -9.78 -16.67
N TYR A 39 3.62 -10.31 -16.57
CA TYR A 39 4.36 -10.35 -15.30
C TYR A 39 4.87 -8.97 -14.91
N ALA A 40 5.33 -8.18 -15.89
CA ALA A 40 5.71 -6.80 -15.64
C ALA A 40 4.50 -5.98 -15.15
N ALA A 41 3.34 -6.14 -15.81
CA ALA A 41 2.10 -5.50 -15.40
C ALA A 41 1.65 -5.96 -14.00
N PHE A 42 1.80 -7.25 -13.68
CA PHE A 42 1.54 -7.77 -12.34
C PHE A 42 2.40 -7.11 -11.27
N ILE A 43 3.71 -7.01 -11.49
CA ILE A 43 4.63 -6.37 -10.53
C ILE A 43 4.29 -4.89 -10.38
N ILE A 44 3.98 -4.19 -11.48
CA ILE A 44 3.55 -2.79 -11.45
C ILE A 44 2.25 -2.63 -10.67
N GLY A 45 1.26 -3.50 -10.90
CA GLY A 45 -0.02 -3.50 -10.18
C GLY A 45 0.18 -3.74 -8.69
N LEU A 46 1.01 -4.73 -8.35
CA LEU A 46 1.35 -5.06 -6.97
C LEU A 46 2.03 -3.88 -6.27
N LEU A 47 3.14 -3.37 -6.81
CA LEU A 47 3.92 -2.30 -6.17
C LEU A 47 3.16 -0.98 -6.15
N GLY A 48 2.44 -0.64 -7.23
CA GLY A 48 1.65 0.57 -7.33
C GLY A 48 0.53 0.60 -6.29
N PHE A 49 -0.25 -0.48 -6.19
CA PHE A 49 -1.29 -0.58 -5.18
C PHE A 49 -0.73 -0.77 -3.77
N TRP A 50 0.44 -1.37 -3.60
CA TRP A 50 1.10 -1.46 -2.30
C TRP A 50 1.46 -0.08 -1.76
N LEU A 51 2.08 0.77 -2.59
CA LEU A 51 2.40 2.15 -2.24
C LEU A 51 1.15 2.95 -1.89
N PHE A 52 0.07 2.77 -2.66
CA PHE A 52 -1.19 3.47 -2.41
C PHE A 52 -1.91 2.94 -1.14
N ALA A 53 -1.82 1.64 -0.89
CA ALA A 53 -2.38 0.97 0.28
C ALA A 53 -1.62 1.29 1.57
N ASN A 54 -0.37 1.72 1.49
CA ASN A 54 0.54 1.85 2.63
C ASN A 54 -0.08 2.56 3.85
N ARG A 55 -0.76 3.69 3.60
CA ARG A 55 -1.43 4.44 4.66
C ARG A 55 -2.63 3.70 5.27
N LEU A 56 -3.38 2.95 4.46
CA LEU A 56 -4.52 2.16 4.91
C LEU A 56 -4.07 0.94 5.70
N ILE A 57 -3.03 0.24 5.23
CA ILE A 57 -2.46 -0.93 5.91
C ILE A 57 -2.02 -0.54 7.32
N PHE A 58 -1.18 0.49 7.44
CA PHE A 58 -0.71 0.94 8.76
C PHE A 58 -1.81 1.62 9.59
N GLY A 59 -2.75 2.30 8.94
CA GLY A 59 -3.90 2.91 9.61
C GLY A 59 -4.80 1.86 10.28
N TYR A 60 -5.27 0.88 9.51
CA TYR A 60 -6.16 -0.17 10.00
C TYR A 60 -5.46 -1.16 10.92
N ALA A 61 -4.21 -1.54 10.65
CA ALA A 61 -3.42 -2.37 11.57
C ALA A 61 -3.20 -1.68 12.92
N GLY A 62 -2.97 -0.36 12.89
CA GLY A 62 -2.93 0.46 14.08
C GLY A 62 -4.26 0.42 14.83
N LEU A 63 -5.37 0.75 14.17
CA LEU A 63 -6.72 0.71 14.75
C LEU A 63 -7.05 -0.62 15.41
N THR A 64 -6.80 -1.75 14.73
CA THR A 64 -6.99 -3.10 15.29
C THR A 64 -6.18 -3.30 16.57
N THR A 65 -4.90 -2.92 16.56
CA THR A 65 -4.02 -3.10 17.71
C THR A 65 -4.50 -2.28 18.91
N PHE A 66 -4.84 -1.01 18.68
CA PHE A 66 -5.31 -0.11 19.73
C PHE A 66 -6.68 -0.52 20.28
N ALA A 67 -7.63 -0.88 19.41
CA ALA A 67 -8.95 -1.34 19.82
C ALA A 67 -8.88 -2.68 20.56
N SER A 68 -8.05 -3.63 20.11
CA SER A 68 -7.83 -4.90 20.82
C SER A 68 -7.17 -4.69 22.18
N SER A 69 -6.24 -3.74 22.30
CA SER A 69 -5.61 -3.37 23.59
C SER A 69 -6.63 -2.81 24.58
N LEU A 70 -7.50 -1.91 24.13
CA LEU A 70 -8.61 -1.37 24.93
C LEU A 70 -9.55 -2.48 25.42
N LEU A 71 -9.95 -3.41 24.54
CA LEU A 71 -10.81 -4.55 24.91
C LEU A 71 -10.16 -5.50 25.92
N LYS A 72 -8.82 -5.55 25.97
CA LYS A 72 -8.03 -6.31 26.95
C LYS A 72 -7.78 -5.54 28.25
N GLY A 73 -8.36 -4.35 28.42
CA GLY A 73 -8.23 -3.53 29.63
C GLY A 73 -6.92 -2.75 29.72
N GLN A 74 -6.14 -2.69 28.63
CA GLN A 74 -4.98 -1.81 28.54
C GLN A 74 -5.45 -0.50 27.91
N GLU A 75 -5.45 0.60 28.67
CA GLU A 75 -5.81 1.90 28.11
C GLU A 75 -4.66 2.43 27.24
N PRO A 76 -4.89 2.60 25.93
CA PRO A 76 -3.89 3.23 25.07
C PRO A 76 -3.77 4.73 25.34
N ASP A 77 -2.59 5.29 25.05
CA ASP A 77 -2.33 6.72 25.27
C ASP A 77 -3.23 7.60 24.39
N LYS A 78 -4.11 8.38 25.04
CA LYS A 78 -5.04 9.33 24.41
C LYS A 78 -4.32 10.38 23.56
N LYS A 79 -3.09 10.78 23.92
CA LYS A 79 -2.31 11.77 23.15
C LYS A 79 -1.91 11.22 21.78
N ASP A 80 -1.51 9.95 21.75
CA ASP A 80 -1.14 9.26 20.52
C ASP A 80 -2.33 9.05 19.59
N LEU A 81 -3.51 8.75 20.17
CA LEU A 81 -4.76 8.63 19.41
C LEU A 81 -5.22 9.97 18.83
N LEU A 82 -5.10 11.08 19.55
CA LEU A 82 -5.47 12.41 19.06
C LEU A 82 -4.62 12.85 17.85
N LEU A 83 -3.31 12.58 17.90
CA LEU A 83 -2.40 12.85 16.78
C LEU A 83 -2.82 12.07 15.53
N ARG A 84 -3.17 10.80 15.69
CA ARG A 84 -3.61 9.93 14.59
C ARG A 84 -5.00 10.30 14.06
N ALA A 85 -5.89 10.74 14.94
CA ALA A 85 -7.21 11.25 14.63
C ALA A 85 -7.20 12.69 14.05
N ARG A 86 -6.01 13.32 13.95
CA ARG A 86 -5.81 14.69 13.44
C ARG A 86 -6.66 15.75 14.18
N GLN A 87 -6.96 15.52 15.46
CA GLN A 87 -7.72 16.45 16.30
C GLN A 87 -6.78 17.37 17.08
N LYS A 88 -7.25 18.60 17.36
CA LYS A 88 -6.51 19.53 18.24
C LYS A 88 -6.59 19.03 19.70
N ILE A 89 -5.46 19.07 20.39
CA ILE A 89 -5.27 18.53 21.75
C ILE A 89 -6.12 19.24 22.83
N THR A 90 -6.76 20.37 22.50
CA THR A 90 -7.44 21.26 23.44
C THR A 90 -8.72 20.71 24.10
N LYS A 91 -9.23 19.53 23.71
CA LYS A 91 -10.44 18.89 24.31
C LYS A 91 -10.23 17.44 24.76
N LEU A 92 -9.11 17.16 25.43
CA LEU A 92 -8.73 15.83 25.92
C LEU A 92 -9.72 15.19 26.90
N GLU A 93 -10.41 16.00 27.72
CA GLU A 93 -11.21 15.50 28.84
C GLU A 93 -12.62 15.01 28.43
N GLU A 94 -13.14 15.45 27.29
CA GLU A 94 -14.52 15.15 26.89
C GLU A 94 -14.68 13.86 26.07
N TRP A 95 -13.59 13.29 25.55
CA TRP A 95 -13.64 12.20 24.56
C TRP A 95 -13.20 10.87 25.16
N THR A 96 -14.04 9.83 24.99
CA THR A 96 -13.70 8.46 25.36
C THR A 96 -12.70 7.85 24.39
N VAL A 97 -11.95 6.83 24.81
CA VAL A 97 -10.94 6.20 23.95
C VAL A 97 -11.60 5.54 22.74
N ALA A 98 -12.77 4.90 22.90
CA ALA A 98 -13.48 4.34 21.75
C ALA A 98 -13.97 5.41 20.77
N SER A 99 -14.41 6.59 21.25
CA SER A 99 -14.79 7.70 20.36
C SER A 99 -13.60 8.23 19.54
N LEU A 100 -12.39 8.27 20.12
CA LEU A 100 -11.17 8.64 19.42
C LEU A 100 -10.77 7.61 18.36
N LEU A 101 -10.98 6.31 18.64
CA LEU A 101 -10.77 5.24 17.67
C LEU A 101 -11.74 5.35 16.48
N ALA A 102 -13.02 5.61 16.75
CA ALA A 102 -14.01 5.85 15.70
C ALA A 102 -13.65 7.06 14.83
N LEU A 103 -13.15 8.14 15.44
CA LEU A 103 -12.72 9.32 14.69
C LEU A 103 -11.46 9.07 13.87
N TRP A 104 -10.50 8.30 14.39
CA TRP A 104 -9.36 7.86 13.60
C TRP A 104 -9.78 6.98 12.41
N GLN A 105 -10.75 6.09 12.59
CA GLN A 105 -11.33 5.32 11.49
C GLN A 105 -11.97 6.23 10.43
N ALA A 106 -12.74 7.24 10.84
CA ALA A 106 -13.35 8.22 9.94
C ALA A 106 -12.29 8.99 9.11
N VAL A 107 -11.12 9.28 9.68
CA VAL A 107 -10.01 9.91 8.95
C VAL A 107 -9.43 9.02 7.84
N LEU A 108 -9.57 7.69 7.94
CA LEU A 108 -9.11 6.74 6.92
C LEU A 108 -10.11 6.55 5.78
N GLU A 109 -11.40 6.85 5.99
CA GLU A 109 -12.45 6.61 5.00
C GLU A 109 -12.21 7.26 3.62
N PRO A 110 -11.77 8.53 3.50
CA PRO A 110 -11.53 9.12 2.19
C PRO A 110 -10.44 8.36 1.40
N TYR A 111 -9.42 7.87 2.11
CA TYR A 111 -8.35 7.07 1.52
C TYR A 111 -8.85 5.69 1.10
N LYS A 112 -9.74 5.08 1.90
CA LYS A 112 -10.39 3.81 1.59
C LYS A 112 -11.18 3.90 0.29
N TYR A 113 -12.05 4.92 0.17
CA TYR A 113 -12.88 5.08 -1.02
C TYR A 113 -12.04 5.38 -2.26
N ALA A 114 -11.01 6.25 -2.15
CA ALA A 114 -10.09 6.50 -3.25
C ALA A 114 -9.33 5.23 -3.68
N TYR A 115 -8.89 4.43 -2.71
CA TYR A 115 -8.18 3.17 -2.95
C TYR A 115 -9.05 2.15 -3.67
N TYR A 116 -10.25 1.87 -3.16
CA TYR A 116 -11.15 0.91 -3.80
C TYR A 116 -11.69 1.41 -5.13
N PHE A 117 -11.88 2.72 -5.30
CA PHE A 117 -12.25 3.27 -6.60
C PHE A 117 -11.14 3.05 -7.64
N ALA A 118 -9.87 3.26 -7.28
CA ALA A 118 -8.75 2.97 -8.16
C ALA A 118 -8.69 1.48 -8.53
N PHE A 119 -8.89 0.58 -7.56
CA PHE A 119 -8.96 -0.87 -7.83
C PHE A 119 -10.13 -1.20 -8.76
N PHE A 120 -11.30 -0.62 -8.48
CA PHE A 120 -12.50 -0.82 -9.28
C PHE A 120 -12.29 -0.36 -10.73
N LEU A 121 -11.63 0.77 -10.97
CA LEU A 121 -11.28 1.21 -12.32
C LEU A 121 -10.39 0.19 -13.05
N VAL A 122 -9.34 -0.31 -12.40
CA VAL A 122 -8.48 -1.37 -12.98
C VAL A 122 -9.29 -2.62 -13.30
N PHE A 123 -10.18 -3.03 -12.40
CA PHE A 123 -11.08 -4.17 -12.59
C PHE A 123 -12.02 -3.97 -13.78
N VAL A 124 -12.69 -2.81 -13.87
CA VAL A 124 -13.59 -2.48 -14.99
C VAL A 124 -12.82 -2.44 -16.30
N CYS A 125 -11.65 -1.78 -16.35
CA CYS A 125 -10.80 -1.78 -17.54
C CYS A 125 -10.45 -3.20 -17.99
N THR A 126 -10.07 -4.06 -17.05
CA THR A 126 -9.75 -5.47 -17.34
C THR A 126 -10.95 -6.21 -17.90
N MET A 127 -12.14 -6.03 -17.32
CA MET A 127 -13.37 -6.64 -17.82
C MET A 127 -13.74 -6.14 -19.23
N LEU A 128 -13.51 -4.86 -19.54
CA LEU A 128 -13.76 -4.33 -20.89
C LEU A 128 -12.86 -4.98 -21.94
N PHE A 129 -11.58 -5.22 -21.61
CA PHE A 129 -10.67 -5.96 -22.50
C PHE A 129 -11.11 -7.43 -22.66
N GLU A 130 -11.45 -8.10 -21.55
CA GLU A 130 -11.89 -9.51 -21.57
C GLU A 130 -13.19 -9.75 -22.34
N LEU A 131 -14.13 -8.81 -22.28
CA LEU A 131 -15.39 -8.87 -23.03
C LEU A 131 -15.23 -8.51 -24.52
N GLY A 132 -14.00 -8.22 -24.97
CA GLY A 132 -13.69 -7.98 -26.37
C GLY A 132 -14.09 -6.60 -26.89
N PHE A 133 -14.35 -5.61 -26.02
CA PHE A 133 -14.73 -4.27 -26.46
C PHE A 133 -13.59 -3.55 -27.22
N TRP A 134 -12.32 -3.89 -26.97
CA TRP A 134 -11.14 -3.17 -27.48
C TRP A 134 -10.23 -4.02 -28.39
N GLY A 135 -10.52 -5.31 -28.58
CA GLY A 135 -9.91 -6.17 -29.61
C GLY A 135 -8.40 -6.45 -29.54
N ASP A 136 -7.66 -5.94 -28.54
CA ASP A 136 -6.22 -6.15 -28.39
C ASP A 136 -5.90 -7.20 -27.31
N GLU A 137 -5.38 -8.34 -27.75
CA GLU A 137 -5.05 -9.50 -26.90
C GLU A 137 -3.89 -9.21 -25.95
N ILE A 138 -2.88 -8.45 -26.39
CA ILE A 138 -1.72 -8.09 -25.56
C ILE A 138 -2.16 -7.13 -24.46
N ALA A 139 -2.98 -6.13 -24.80
CA ALA A 139 -3.54 -5.21 -23.82
C ALA A 139 -4.40 -5.94 -22.78
N SER A 140 -5.14 -6.99 -23.19
CA SER A 140 -5.92 -7.81 -22.27
C SER A 140 -5.04 -8.55 -21.25
N TRP A 141 -3.94 -9.18 -21.70
CA TRP A 141 -3.01 -9.86 -20.80
C TRP A 141 -2.32 -8.90 -19.82
N VAL A 142 -1.96 -7.70 -20.30
CA VAL A 142 -1.42 -6.63 -19.45
C VAL A 142 -2.44 -6.19 -18.40
N ALA A 143 -3.70 -5.94 -18.80
CA ALA A 143 -4.75 -5.54 -17.88
C ALA A 143 -5.01 -6.60 -16.80
N LYS A 144 -5.05 -7.88 -17.20
CA LYS A 144 -5.13 -9.03 -16.27
C LYS A 144 -3.99 -9.05 -15.28
N GLY A 145 -2.74 -8.94 -15.76
CA GLY A 145 -1.56 -8.88 -14.92
C GLY A 145 -1.68 -7.78 -13.88
N LEU A 146 -1.98 -6.56 -14.33
CA LEU A 146 -2.17 -5.39 -13.47
C LEU A 146 -3.26 -5.61 -12.40
N MET A 147 -4.41 -6.17 -12.81
CA MET A 147 -5.54 -6.44 -11.92
C MET A 147 -5.19 -7.48 -10.84
N PHE A 148 -4.56 -8.58 -11.22
CA PHE A 148 -4.13 -9.60 -10.25
C PHE A 148 -3.06 -9.07 -9.30
N GLY A 149 -2.12 -8.27 -9.80
CA GLY A 149 -1.12 -7.60 -8.96
C GLY A 149 -1.78 -6.67 -7.94
N ALA A 150 -2.73 -5.86 -8.39
CA ALA A 150 -3.49 -4.94 -7.54
C ALA A 150 -4.42 -5.64 -6.54
N ALA A 151 -4.92 -6.84 -6.86
CA ALA A 151 -5.86 -7.58 -6.02
C ALA A 151 -5.24 -8.01 -4.68
N ILE A 152 -3.96 -8.37 -4.66
CA ILE A 152 -3.25 -8.82 -3.45
C ILE A 152 -3.29 -7.77 -2.32
N PRO A 153 -2.74 -6.55 -2.50
CA PRO A 153 -2.82 -5.51 -1.48
C PRO A 153 -4.27 -5.09 -1.21
N THR A 154 -5.15 -5.18 -2.21
CA THR A 154 -6.57 -4.82 -2.03
C THR A 154 -7.28 -5.75 -1.07
N LEU A 155 -7.08 -7.07 -1.19
CA LEU A 155 -7.61 -8.06 -0.27
C LEU A 155 -7.05 -7.87 1.15
N LEU A 156 -5.78 -7.51 1.26
CA LEU A 156 -5.15 -7.24 2.55
C LEU A 156 -5.76 -5.99 3.22
N VAL A 157 -5.93 -4.90 2.48
CA VAL A 157 -6.61 -3.69 2.99
C VAL A 157 -8.05 -4.00 3.41
N PHE A 158 -8.77 -4.80 2.62
CA PHE A 158 -10.13 -5.23 2.94
C PHE A 158 -10.22 -6.06 4.22
N GLY A 159 -9.33 -7.04 4.39
CA GLY A 159 -9.27 -7.83 5.62
C GLY A 159 -8.98 -6.97 6.86
N LEU A 160 -8.06 -6.01 6.74
CA LEU A 160 -7.73 -5.09 7.84
C LEU A 160 -8.87 -4.11 8.16
N ASP A 161 -9.58 -3.58 7.16
CA ASP A 161 -10.74 -2.71 7.36
C ASP A 161 -11.87 -3.44 8.11
N LEU A 162 -12.15 -4.68 7.73
CA LEU A 162 -13.15 -5.52 8.41
C LEU A 162 -12.77 -5.78 9.88
N LEU A 163 -11.52 -6.17 10.13
CA LEU A 163 -11.03 -6.41 11.49
C LEU A 163 -11.06 -5.12 12.32
N ALA A 164 -10.60 -4.00 11.77
CA ALA A 164 -10.60 -2.71 12.46
C ALA A 164 -12.03 -2.27 12.81
N SER A 165 -12.95 -2.38 11.85
CA SER A 165 -14.36 -2.05 12.06
C SER A 165 -15.00 -2.92 13.15
N HIS A 166 -14.71 -4.22 13.15
CA HIS A 166 -15.22 -5.13 14.17
C HIS A 166 -14.76 -4.74 15.58
N TYR A 167 -13.45 -4.55 15.78
CA TYR A 167 -12.92 -4.21 17.11
C TYR A 167 -13.34 -2.81 17.59
N VAL A 168 -13.42 -1.83 16.69
CA VAL A 168 -13.89 -0.48 17.05
C VAL A 168 -15.37 -0.52 17.45
N SER A 169 -16.20 -1.26 16.71
CA SER A 169 -17.61 -1.44 17.05
C SER A 169 -17.80 -2.15 18.40
N GLU A 170 -17.00 -3.18 18.68
CA GLU A 170 -17.05 -3.88 19.96
C GLU A 170 -16.63 -2.96 21.12
N ALA A 171 -15.55 -2.19 20.94
CA ALA A 171 -15.08 -1.22 21.92
C ALA A 171 -16.14 -0.15 22.24
N LEU A 172 -16.80 0.39 21.22
CA LEU A 172 -17.90 1.37 21.39
C LEU A 172 -19.09 0.76 22.16
N SER A 173 -19.43 -0.49 21.86
CA SER A 173 -20.55 -1.16 22.54
C SER A 173 -20.31 -1.36 24.04
N ARG A 174 -19.06 -1.66 24.44
CA ARG A 174 -18.69 -1.84 25.85
C ARG A 174 -18.66 -0.54 26.65
N GLU A 175 -18.33 0.59 26.03
CA GLU A 175 -18.35 1.90 26.70
C GLU A 175 -19.78 2.49 26.83
N SER A 176 -20.75 1.98 26.07
CA SER A 176 -22.15 2.42 26.13
C SER A 176 -23.00 1.73 27.22
N LEU A 177 -22.40 0.78 27.95
CA LEU A 177 -22.97 0.05 29.10
C LEU A 177 -22.39 0.59 30.40
#